data_AF-A0AAF0EYB8-F1
#
_entry.id   AF-A0AAF0EYB8-F1
#
_cell.length_a   1.000
_cell.length_b   1.000
_cell.length_c   1.000
_cell.angle_alpha   90.00
_cell.angle_beta   90.00
_cell.angle_gamma   90.00
#
_symmetry.space_group_name_H-M   'P 1'
#
loop_
_entity.id
_entity.type
_entity.pdbx_description
1 polymer ?
#
loop_
_entity_poly.entity_id
_entity_poly.type
_entity_poly.pdbx_seq_one_letter_code
_entity_poly.pdbx_strand_id
1 'polypeptide(L)'
;MLMVLMVCILSFVSLQVFHRLTLPAAHLAKRDTSPTWLTPVIPGVTVPFTILLPLFLVVLASQAVHESGHAIAAALHRIKPHAMGLSVVFPFLPVAYVALPEMHGRCTRREQLRIVSAGVAHNLGLLFLLRVAVFLGIGRLLWKDAHGLRVVHSGDANLAQWMPVHATITAVDDTALDALGSRERIEAWDAFLQGDGVSKDGWCVAKDAWTAASSACCQVPQPDMACFVAQASACLDPVAIFSNATRCEGGCSGVCVRPAAHELLGRVAVKQGPASELVVLRGPFDAMQRSIQVSPSRLPVLLMMVLGTVGTNAADTMALFIHYLEIIVVMVNVALAFFNMLPLPSLDGGAYLRLALVEYYAQDVPDTYMLDADDVEGGAVDTPWAPLVHRVLAVAQYTTIGLMVVALGGSTWLTLRS
;
A
#
# COMPACT_ATOMS: atom_id res chain seq x y z
N MET A 1 -1.96 28.16 -19.78
CA MET A 1 -0.93 28.32 -18.72
C MET A 1 -1.09 27.29 -17.61
N LEU A 2 -2.21 27.26 -16.86
CA LEU A 2 -2.42 26.33 -15.73
C LEU A 2 -2.19 24.85 -16.08
N MET A 3 -2.71 24.39 -17.23
CA MET A 3 -2.55 22.99 -17.68
C MET A 3 -1.08 22.64 -18.03
N VAL A 4 -0.32 23.58 -18.57
CA VAL A 4 1.12 23.40 -18.86
C VAL A 4 1.91 23.36 -17.56
N LEU A 5 1.61 24.25 -16.61
CA LEU A 5 2.18 24.23 -15.27
C LEU A 5 1.90 22.90 -14.56
N MET A 6 0.66 22.40 -14.64
CA MET A 6 0.26 21.11 -14.08
C MET A 6 0.99 19.93 -14.75
N VAL A 7 1.15 19.91 -16.07
CA VAL A 7 1.93 18.88 -16.79
C VAL A 7 3.42 18.95 -16.45
N CYS A 8 4.02 20.14 -16.38
CA CYS A 8 5.42 20.31 -15.98
C CYS A 8 5.66 19.88 -14.52
N ILE A 9 4.73 20.21 -13.60
CA ILE A 9 4.82 19.79 -12.20
C ILE A 9 4.58 18.27 -12.08
N LEU A 10 3.61 17.69 -12.79
CA LEU A 10 3.41 16.23 -12.85
C LEU A 10 4.65 15.54 -13.39
N SER A 11 5.22 16.01 -14.50
CA SER A 11 6.46 15.46 -15.07
C SER A 11 7.64 15.58 -14.12
N PHE A 12 7.78 16.70 -13.40
CA PHE A 12 8.82 16.89 -12.39
C PHE A 12 8.62 15.97 -11.18
N VAL A 13 7.39 15.81 -10.69
CA VAL A 13 7.06 14.88 -9.59
C VAL A 13 7.25 13.43 -10.02
N SER A 14 6.84 13.05 -11.23
CA SER A 14 7.11 11.73 -11.81
C SER A 14 8.61 11.48 -11.98
N LEU A 15 9.40 12.49 -12.35
CA LEU A 15 10.86 12.38 -12.42
C LEU A 15 11.50 12.24 -11.04
N GLN A 16 11.00 12.94 -10.02
CA GLN A 16 11.44 12.80 -8.62
C GLN A 16 11.05 11.42 -8.04
N VAL A 17 9.85 10.92 -8.35
CA VAL A 17 9.41 9.58 -7.98
C VAL A 17 10.24 8.51 -8.70
N PHE A 18 10.46 8.67 -10.01
CA PHE A 18 11.35 7.80 -10.78
C PHE A 18 12.77 7.79 -10.20
N HIS A 19 13.37 8.96 -9.95
CA HIS A 19 14.69 9.07 -9.33
C HIS A 19 14.74 8.46 -7.92
N ARG A 20 13.66 8.52 -7.13
CA ARG A 20 13.55 7.84 -5.83
C ARG A 20 13.42 6.32 -5.96
N LEU A 21 12.80 5.84 -7.03
CA LEU A 21 12.65 4.42 -7.37
C LEU A 21 13.90 3.83 -8.07
N THR A 22 14.74 4.66 -8.69
CA THR A 22 15.97 4.26 -9.39
C THR A 22 17.26 4.59 -8.63
N LEU A 23 17.18 5.14 -7.42
CA LEU A 23 18.30 5.08 -6.48
C LEU A 23 18.69 3.61 -6.29
N PRO A 24 19.99 3.27 -6.36
CA PRO A 24 20.41 1.90 -6.58
C PRO A 24 19.97 0.97 -5.44
N ALA A 25 19.19 -0.06 -5.80
CA ALA A 25 18.69 -1.11 -4.93
C ALA A 25 19.80 -2.09 -4.46
N ALA A 26 20.98 -1.57 -4.11
CA ALA A 26 22.15 -2.34 -3.71
C ALA A 26 22.02 -3.03 -2.34
N HIS A 27 21.02 -2.65 -1.52
CA HIS A 27 20.74 -3.27 -0.22
C HIS A 27 19.35 -3.94 -0.12
N LEU A 28 18.57 -3.97 -1.22
CA LEU A 28 17.26 -4.65 -1.26
C LEU A 28 17.30 -5.99 -2.03
N ALA A 29 18.50 -6.54 -2.25
CA ALA A 29 18.75 -7.81 -2.94
C ALA A 29 18.42 -9.06 -2.09
N LYS A 30 17.39 -9.00 -1.24
CA LYS A 30 16.75 -10.17 -0.63
C LYS A 30 15.30 -9.88 -0.18
N ARG A 31 14.48 -9.33 -1.08
CA ARG A 31 13.02 -9.35 -0.91
C ARG A 31 12.51 -10.62 -1.59
N ASP A 32 11.98 -11.56 -0.82
CA ASP A 32 11.26 -12.68 -1.41
C ASP A 32 10.12 -12.13 -2.27
N THR A 33 9.98 -12.69 -3.47
CA THR A 33 9.17 -12.09 -4.52
C THR A 33 7.72 -12.03 -4.09
N SER A 34 7.18 -10.82 -3.91
CA SER A 34 5.74 -10.62 -3.96
C SER A 34 5.23 -11.27 -5.26
N PRO A 35 4.10 -12.01 -5.20
CA PRO A 35 3.62 -12.77 -6.35
C PRO A 35 3.51 -11.87 -7.59
N THR A 36 4.11 -12.31 -8.69
CA THR A 36 4.08 -11.56 -9.97
C THR A 36 2.71 -11.62 -10.67
N TRP A 37 1.70 -12.18 -10.02
CA TRP A 37 0.31 -12.27 -10.48
C TRP A 37 -0.59 -11.28 -9.73
N LEU A 38 -1.71 -10.91 -10.34
CA LEU A 38 -2.63 -9.92 -9.79
C LEU A 38 -3.51 -10.55 -8.70
N THR A 39 -3.13 -10.43 -7.43
CA THR A 39 -3.97 -10.90 -6.31
C THR A 39 -5.33 -10.18 -6.33
N PRO A 40 -6.45 -10.88 -6.62
CA PRO A 40 -7.77 -10.25 -6.66
C PRO A 40 -8.25 -9.93 -5.24
N VAL A 41 -8.96 -8.82 -5.05
CA VAL A 41 -9.53 -8.44 -3.74
C VAL A 41 -10.78 -9.29 -3.46
N ILE A 42 -10.58 -10.41 -2.79
CA ILE A 42 -11.59 -11.38 -2.36
C ILE A 42 -11.80 -11.29 -0.84
N PRO A 43 -12.97 -10.83 -0.37
CA PRO A 43 -13.33 -10.79 1.05
C PRO A 43 -13.19 -12.15 1.74
N GLY A 44 -12.49 -12.18 2.87
CA GLY A 44 -12.29 -13.39 3.66
C GLY A 44 -11.22 -14.36 3.13
N VAL A 45 -10.64 -14.09 1.95
CA VAL A 45 -9.53 -14.88 1.38
C VAL A 45 -8.25 -14.04 1.29
N THR A 46 -8.32 -12.87 0.65
CA THR A 46 -7.15 -11.99 0.44
C THR A 46 -7.21 -10.69 1.24
N VAL A 47 -8.40 -10.28 1.70
CA VAL A 47 -8.59 -9.15 2.61
C VAL A 47 -9.55 -9.52 3.75
N PRO A 48 -9.27 -9.10 5.00
CA PRO A 48 -10.16 -9.34 6.14
C PRO A 48 -11.46 -8.53 6.02
N PHE A 49 -12.56 -9.09 6.53
CA PHE A 49 -13.90 -8.48 6.50
C PHE A 49 -13.96 -7.07 7.14
N THR A 50 -13.06 -6.76 8.07
CA THR A 50 -12.93 -5.46 8.74
C THR A 50 -12.60 -4.30 7.78
N ILE A 51 -11.98 -4.59 6.62
CA ILE A 51 -11.61 -3.58 5.62
C ILE A 51 -12.78 -3.25 4.67
N LEU A 52 -13.84 -4.07 4.60
CA LEU A 52 -14.88 -3.93 3.58
C LEU A 52 -15.66 -2.62 3.66
N LEU A 53 -16.05 -2.18 4.86
CA LEU A 53 -16.80 -0.92 5.00
C LEU A 53 -15.93 0.31 4.65
N PRO A 54 -14.69 0.46 5.15
CA PRO A 54 -13.76 1.47 4.65
C PRO A 54 -13.54 1.42 3.13
N LEU A 55 -13.32 0.22 2.57
CA LEU A 55 -13.10 0.04 1.13
C LEU A 55 -14.32 0.46 0.31
N PHE A 56 -15.53 0.04 0.70
CA PHE A 56 -16.79 0.41 0.07
C PHE A 56 -16.99 1.93 0.05
N LEU A 57 -16.77 2.59 1.19
CA LEU A 57 -16.91 4.05 1.31
C LEU A 57 -15.88 4.79 0.46
N VAL A 58 -14.64 4.30 0.40
CA VAL A 58 -13.58 4.91 -0.43
C VAL A 58 -13.84 4.68 -1.93
N VAL A 59 -14.32 3.52 -2.35
CA VAL A 59 -14.73 3.26 -3.74
C VAL A 59 -15.83 4.22 -4.15
N LEU A 60 -16.90 4.31 -3.36
CA LEU A 60 -18.02 5.22 -3.61
C LEU A 60 -17.57 6.69 -3.70
N ALA A 61 -16.75 7.14 -2.75
CA ALA A 61 -16.22 8.51 -2.76
C ALA A 61 -15.30 8.79 -3.96
N SER A 62 -14.47 7.83 -4.34
CA SER A 62 -13.53 7.96 -5.47
C SER A 62 -14.25 7.94 -6.82
N GLN A 63 -15.32 7.17 -6.95
CA GLN A 63 -16.23 7.24 -8.10
C GLN A 63 -16.98 8.59 -8.13
N ALA A 64 -17.48 9.10 -7.00
CA ALA A 64 -18.11 10.41 -6.98
C ALA A 64 -17.14 11.53 -7.44
N VAL A 65 -15.86 11.45 -7.06
CA VAL A 65 -14.80 12.35 -7.57
C VAL A 65 -14.60 12.18 -9.07
N HIS A 66 -14.53 10.94 -9.57
CA HIS A 66 -14.43 10.62 -11.00
C HIS A 66 -15.58 11.24 -11.80
N GLU A 67 -16.82 10.90 -11.45
CA GLU A 67 -18.04 11.40 -12.10
C GLU A 67 -18.18 12.92 -12.02
N SER A 68 -17.78 13.53 -10.90
CA SER A 68 -17.74 14.99 -10.78
C SER A 68 -16.80 15.62 -11.80
N GLY A 69 -15.72 14.93 -12.20
CA GLY A 69 -14.79 15.38 -13.23
C GLY A 69 -15.48 15.52 -14.59
N HIS A 70 -16.21 14.50 -15.03
CA HIS A 70 -17.01 14.56 -16.26
C HIS A 70 -18.08 15.66 -16.19
N ALA A 71 -18.81 15.73 -15.07
CA ALA A 71 -19.87 16.73 -14.88
C ALA A 71 -19.32 18.18 -14.90
N ILE A 72 -18.20 18.44 -14.24
CA ILE A 72 -17.54 19.76 -14.22
C ILE A 72 -17.03 20.12 -15.62
N ALA A 73 -16.35 19.19 -16.31
CA ALA A 73 -15.86 19.43 -17.66
C ALA A 73 -17.01 19.68 -18.65
N ALA A 74 -18.08 18.87 -18.59
CA ALA A 74 -19.29 19.05 -19.38
C ALA A 74 -19.94 20.42 -19.13
N ALA A 75 -20.05 20.83 -17.86
CA ALA A 75 -20.61 22.13 -17.48
C ALA A 75 -19.78 23.33 -17.99
N LEU A 76 -18.44 23.21 -18.02
CA LEU A 76 -17.56 24.23 -18.62
C LEU A 76 -17.81 24.41 -20.13
N HIS A 77 -18.19 23.33 -20.83
CA HIS A 77 -18.64 23.34 -22.22
C HIS A 77 -20.16 23.56 -22.37
N ARG A 78 -20.86 24.00 -21.30
CA ARG A 78 -22.31 24.27 -21.23
C ARG A 78 -23.21 23.05 -21.52
N ILE A 79 -22.65 21.84 -21.49
CA ILE A 79 -23.41 20.60 -21.55
C ILE A 79 -24.02 20.32 -20.17
N LYS A 80 -25.34 20.16 -20.11
CA LYS A 80 -26.04 19.74 -18.89
C LYS A 80 -26.18 18.22 -18.88
N PRO A 81 -25.79 17.52 -17.79
CA PRO A 81 -26.13 16.11 -17.62
C PRO A 81 -27.63 15.87 -17.66
N HIS A 82 -28.04 14.72 -18.21
CA HIS A 82 -29.43 14.24 -18.15
C HIS A 82 -29.77 13.68 -16.77
N ALA A 83 -28.84 12.94 -16.18
CA ALA A 83 -28.97 12.36 -14.85
C ALA A 83 -27.60 12.26 -14.18
N MET A 84 -27.59 12.25 -12.87
CA MET A 84 -26.44 11.88 -12.05
C MET A 84 -26.95 11.15 -10.82
N GLY A 85 -26.23 10.14 -10.34
CA GLY A 85 -26.71 9.36 -9.21
C GLY A 85 -25.79 8.22 -8.81
N LEU A 86 -26.35 7.34 -7.98
CA LEU A 86 -25.71 6.12 -7.51
C LEU A 86 -26.57 4.93 -7.95
N SER A 87 -25.94 3.95 -8.57
CA SER A 87 -26.51 2.63 -8.85
C SER A 87 -25.80 1.57 -8.00
N VAL A 88 -26.43 0.41 -7.83
CA VAL A 88 -25.79 -0.77 -7.25
C VAL A 88 -25.84 -1.89 -8.28
N VAL A 89 -24.67 -2.30 -8.76
CA VAL A 89 -24.51 -3.37 -9.74
C VAL A 89 -24.25 -4.68 -9.01
N PHE A 90 -24.79 -5.78 -9.56
CA PHE A 90 -24.69 -7.11 -8.96
C PHE A 90 -23.22 -7.54 -8.72
N PRO A 91 -22.87 -8.13 -7.56
CA PRO A 91 -23.76 -8.45 -6.44
C PRO A 91 -24.08 -7.25 -5.53
N PHE A 92 -23.09 -6.40 -5.20
CA PHE A 92 -23.27 -5.23 -4.30
C PHE A 92 -22.26 -4.10 -4.58
N LEU A 93 -21.88 -3.90 -5.85
CA LEU A 93 -20.91 -2.86 -6.23
C LEU A 93 -21.62 -1.51 -6.39
N PRO A 94 -21.34 -0.50 -5.54
CA PRO A 94 -21.81 0.85 -5.79
C PRO A 94 -21.12 1.40 -7.04
N VAL A 95 -21.87 2.11 -7.87
CA VAL A 95 -21.38 2.80 -9.07
C VAL A 95 -22.05 4.17 -9.14
N ALA A 96 -21.29 5.22 -8.83
CA ALA A 96 -21.71 6.57 -9.19
C ALA A 96 -21.70 6.71 -10.73
N TYR A 97 -22.61 7.51 -11.28
CA TYR A 97 -22.67 7.78 -12.72
C TYR A 97 -23.14 9.20 -13.03
N VAL A 98 -22.67 9.74 -14.15
CA VAL A 98 -23.17 10.97 -14.80
C VAL A 98 -23.55 10.64 -16.24
N ALA A 99 -24.86 10.63 -16.51
CA ALA A 99 -25.39 10.44 -17.86
C ALA A 99 -25.36 11.79 -18.60
N LEU A 100 -24.45 11.93 -19.57
CA LEU A 100 -24.38 13.08 -20.45
C LEU A 100 -25.28 12.91 -21.69
N PRO A 101 -25.79 14.00 -22.29
CA PRO A 101 -26.37 13.95 -23.63
C PRO A 101 -25.32 13.57 -24.68
N GLU A 102 -25.79 13.09 -25.83
CA GLU A 102 -24.96 13.02 -27.03
C GLU A 102 -24.29 14.37 -27.33
N MET A 103 -22.98 14.33 -27.56
CA MET A 103 -22.17 15.53 -27.80
C MET A 103 -22.01 15.85 -29.30
N HIS A 104 -22.59 15.02 -30.18
CA HIS A 104 -22.62 15.21 -31.64
C HIS A 104 -23.14 16.60 -32.01
N GLY A 105 -22.39 17.35 -32.82
CA GLY A 105 -22.79 18.72 -33.20
C GLY A 105 -22.75 19.77 -32.07
N ARG A 106 -22.57 19.38 -30.80
CA ARG A 106 -22.62 20.29 -29.63
C ARG A 106 -21.25 20.73 -29.13
N CYS A 107 -20.24 19.88 -29.30
CA CYS A 107 -18.86 20.16 -28.90
C CYS A 107 -17.88 19.64 -29.95
N THR A 108 -16.70 20.24 -30.01
CA THR A 108 -15.59 19.75 -30.84
C THR A 108 -14.97 18.49 -30.24
N ARG A 109 -14.35 17.64 -31.07
CA ARG A 109 -13.59 16.43 -30.65
C ARG A 109 -12.63 16.70 -29.49
N ARG A 110 -11.94 17.84 -29.50
CA ARG A 110 -11.00 18.24 -28.43
C ARG A 110 -11.67 18.56 -27.09
N GLU A 111 -12.88 19.09 -27.13
CA GLU A 111 -13.68 19.34 -25.91
C GLU A 111 -14.25 18.03 -25.37
N GLN A 112 -14.72 17.15 -26.26
CA GLN A 112 -15.17 15.80 -25.89
C GLN A 112 -14.03 14.98 -25.28
N LEU A 113 -12.82 15.00 -25.88
CA LEU A 113 -11.61 14.37 -25.32
C LEU A 113 -11.27 14.90 -23.92
N ARG A 114 -11.49 16.20 -23.64
CA ARG A 114 -11.33 16.77 -22.29
C ARG A 114 -12.41 16.27 -21.33
N ILE A 115 -13.66 16.18 -21.77
CA ILE A 115 -14.78 15.69 -20.94
C ILE A 115 -14.58 14.22 -20.58
N VAL A 116 -14.24 13.37 -21.56
CA VAL A 116 -14.00 11.93 -21.38
C VAL A 116 -12.74 11.67 -20.54
N SER A 117 -11.66 12.46 -20.69
CA SER A 117 -10.48 12.30 -19.81
C SER A 117 -10.63 12.94 -18.43
N ALA A 118 -11.71 13.68 -18.17
CA ALA A 118 -11.85 14.47 -16.95
C ALA A 118 -11.97 13.62 -15.69
N GLY A 119 -12.70 12.50 -15.70
CA GLY A 119 -12.89 11.67 -14.51
C GLY A 119 -11.57 11.10 -14.01
N VAL A 120 -10.82 10.43 -14.90
CA VAL A 120 -9.46 9.94 -14.63
C VAL A 120 -8.53 11.07 -14.18
N ALA A 121 -8.59 12.24 -14.81
CA ALA A 121 -7.80 13.40 -14.39
C ALA A 121 -8.15 13.89 -12.97
N HIS A 122 -9.41 13.76 -12.51
CA HIS A 122 -9.82 14.12 -11.15
C HIS A 122 -9.35 13.09 -10.11
N ASN A 123 -9.37 11.78 -10.41
CA ASN A 123 -8.76 10.78 -9.51
C ASN A 123 -7.25 10.99 -9.37
N LEU A 124 -6.54 11.22 -10.48
CA LEU A 124 -5.10 11.52 -10.45
C LEU A 124 -4.82 12.87 -9.76
N GLY A 125 -5.70 13.86 -9.93
CA GLY A 125 -5.66 15.14 -9.23
C GLY A 125 -5.83 15.01 -7.71
N LEU A 126 -6.76 14.18 -7.25
CA LEU A 126 -6.94 13.85 -5.83
C LEU A 126 -5.67 13.22 -5.24
N LEU A 127 -5.08 12.25 -5.95
CA LEU A 127 -3.81 11.64 -5.55
C LEU A 127 -2.67 12.66 -5.48
N PHE A 128 -2.57 13.55 -6.47
CA PHE A 128 -1.59 14.63 -6.48
C PHE A 128 -1.77 15.55 -5.26
N LEU A 129 -2.99 16.01 -4.98
CA LEU A 129 -3.29 16.86 -3.83
C LEU A 129 -2.97 16.17 -2.50
N LEU A 130 -3.28 14.87 -2.36
CA LEU A 130 -2.94 14.07 -1.19
C LEU A 130 -1.42 13.98 -1.00
N ARG A 131 -0.64 13.75 -2.07
CA ARG A 131 0.82 13.73 -2.00
C ARG A 131 1.43 15.11 -1.74
N VAL A 132 0.84 16.19 -2.23
CA VAL A 132 1.22 17.56 -1.85
C VAL A 132 0.96 17.81 -0.36
N ALA A 133 -0.18 17.38 0.18
CA ALA A 133 -0.49 17.51 1.60
C ALA A 133 0.49 16.74 2.51
N VAL A 134 0.89 15.53 2.11
CA VAL A 134 1.93 14.74 2.79
C VAL A 134 3.31 15.41 2.67
N PHE A 135 3.69 15.90 1.48
CA PHE A 135 4.97 16.56 1.24
C PHE A 135 5.13 17.88 2.03
N LEU A 136 4.08 18.70 2.06
CA LEU A 136 4.01 19.91 2.89
C LEU A 136 3.96 19.60 4.39
N GLY A 137 3.83 18.33 4.76
CA GLY A 137 3.80 17.88 6.15
C GLY A 137 2.57 18.36 6.90
N ILE A 138 1.40 18.49 6.25
CA ILE A 138 0.15 18.92 6.91
C ILE A 138 -0.18 17.98 8.09
N GLY A 139 0.05 16.67 7.92
CA GLY A 139 -0.07 15.69 9.02
C GLY A 139 0.86 15.96 10.21
N ARG A 140 1.99 16.66 10.03
CA ARG A 140 2.95 17.00 11.10
C ARG A 140 2.41 18.03 12.10
N LEU A 141 1.31 18.72 11.75
CA LEU A 141 0.58 19.58 12.67
C LEU A 141 -0.13 18.77 13.78
N LEU A 142 -0.58 17.56 13.45
CA LEU A 142 -1.37 16.69 14.32
C LEU A 142 -0.56 15.52 14.90
N TRP A 143 0.41 14.97 14.15
CA TRP A 143 1.26 13.86 14.58
C TRP A 143 2.74 14.14 14.34
N LYS A 144 3.58 13.88 15.34
CA LYS A 144 5.03 13.91 15.26
C LYS A 144 5.59 12.49 15.17
N ASP A 145 6.81 12.39 14.65
CA ASP A 145 7.56 11.15 14.66
C ASP A 145 7.80 10.66 16.11
N ALA A 146 7.66 9.36 16.34
CA ALA A 146 7.89 8.72 17.64
C ALA A 146 9.38 8.42 17.92
N HIS A 147 10.26 8.54 16.91
CA HIS A 147 11.65 8.09 16.89
C HIS A 147 11.80 6.60 17.23
N GLY A 148 10.91 5.81 16.65
CA GLY A 148 10.72 4.37 16.88
C GLY A 148 9.34 3.94 16.42
N LEU A 149 8.84 2.85 17.01
CA LEU A 149 7.48 2.34 16.85
C LEU A 149 6.77 2.34 18.21
N ARG A 150 5.76 3.19 18.35
CA ARG A 150 5.02 3.34 19.59
C ARG A 150 3.89 2.33 19.67
N VAL A 151 3.79 1.62 20.80
CA VAL A 151 2.72 0.65 21.06
C VAL A 151 1.38 1.39 21.21
N VAL A 152 0.43 1.04 20.35
CA VAL A 152 -0.95 1.56 20.32
C VAL A 152 -1.89 0.59 21.03
N HIS A 153 -1.69 -0.70 20.84
CA HIS A 153 -2.46 -1.78 21.47
C HIS A 153 -1.55 -2.94 21.86
N SER A 154 -1.84 -3.57 23.00
CA SER A 154 -1.24 -4.82 23.45
C SER A 154 -2.36 -5.71 24.01
N GLY A 155 -2.61 -6.83 23.34
CA GLY A 155 -3.81 -7.67 23.52
C GLY A 155 -3.64 -8.85 24.50
N ASP A 156 -2.43 -9.09 25.01
CA ASP A 156 -2.13 -10.09 26.03
C ASP A 156 -1.62 -9.38 27.29
N ALA A 157 -2.10 -9.79 28.47
CA ALA A 157 -1.65 -9.28 29.76
C ALA A 157 -0.15 -9.52 30.01
N ASN A 158 0.41 -10.62 29.49
CA ASN A 158 1.84 -10.92 29.59
C ASN A 158 2.67 -10.01 28.68
N LEU A 159 2.22 -9.79 27.44
CA LEU A 159 2.90 -8.86 26.52
C LEU A 159 2.77 -7.41 27.01
N ALA A 160 1.65 -7.04 27.62
CA ALA A 160 1.42 -5.70 28.17
C ALA A 160 2.33 -5.34 29.37
N GLN A 161 2.91 -6.33 30.07
CA GLN A 161 3.91 -6.07 31.12
C GLN A 161 5.23 -5.55 30.54
N TRP A 162 5.69 -6.13 29.43
CA TRP A 162 6.98 -5.80 28.80
C TRP A 162 6.87 -4.77 27.67
N MET A 163 5.71 -4.72 27.01
CA MET A 163 5.35 -3.77 25.95
C MET A 163 3.99 -3.14 26.26
N PRO A 164 3.91 -2.27 27.29
CA PRO A 164 2.68 -1.55 27.60
C PRO A 164 2.34 -0.53 26.51
N VAL A 165 1.05 -0.18 26.44
CA VAL A 165 0.57 0.90 25.57
C VAL A 165 1.31 2.20 25.88
N HIS A 166 1.66 2.96 24.84
CA HIS A 166 2.51 4.15 24.84
C HIS A 166 4.03 3.92 25.00
N ALA A 167 4.52 2.71 25.30
CA ALA A 167 5.94 2.40 25.18
C ALA A 167 6.42 2.60 23.73
N THR A 168 7.70 2.90 23.54
CA THR A 168 8.28 3.08 22.20
C THR A 168 9.36 2.04 21.94
N ILE A 169 9.12 1.15 20.98
CA ILE A 169 10.12 0.23 20.46
C ILE A 169 11.16 1.04 19.66
N THR A 170 12.43 0.95 20.06
CA THR A 170 13.54 1.73 19.49
C THR A 170 14.47 0.91 18.63
N ALA A 171 14.53 -0.41 18.82
CA ALA A 171 15.29 -1.34 17.99
C ALA A 171 14.59 -2.70 17.90
N VAL A 172 14.80 -3.40 16.78
CA VAL A 172 14.31 -4.75 16.50
C VAL A 172 15.49 -5.55 15.95
N ASP A 173 15.86 -6.62 16.65
CA ASP A 173 17.16 -7.30 16.51
C ASP A 173 18.34 -6.31 16.43
N ASP A 174 19.16 -6.38 15.37
CA ASP A 174 20.29 -5.47 15.12
C ASP A 174 19.89 -4.17 14.42
N THR A 175 18.59 -3.98 14.14
CA THR A 175 18.07 -2.81 13.43
C THR A 175 17.63 -1.73 14.40
N ALA A 176 18.42 -0.65 14.51
CA ALA A 176 18.01 0.57 15.20
C ALA A 176 16.91 1.29 14.37
N LEU A 177 15.71 1.45 14.95
CA LEU A 177 14.56 1.99 14.22
C LEU A 177 14.62 3.51 14.09
N ASP A 178 15.23 4.22 15.03
CA ASP A 178 15.33 5.69 15.03
C ASP A 178 16.06 6.24 13.79
N ALA A 179 17.05 5.50 13.30
CA ALA A 179 17.79 5.78 12.06
C ALA A 179 16.95 5.58 10.77
N LEU A 180 15.85 4.84 10.83
CA LEU A 180 14.99 4.51 9.69
C LEU A 180 13.85 5.52 9.50
N GLY A 181 13.37 5.64 8.25
CA GLY A 181 12.15 6.35 7.93
C GLY A 181 10.90 5.66 8.46
N SER A 182 9.81 6.42 8.70
CA SER A 182 8.59 5.92 9.36
C SER A 182 7.99 4.66 8.72
N ARG A 183 8.10 4.52 7.39
CA ARG A 183 7.66 3.33 6.63
C ARG A 183 8.63 2.16 6.78
N GLU A 184 9.94 2.40 6.69
CA GLU A 184 10.98 1.37 6.81
C GLU A 184 10.95 0.72 8.19
N ARG A 185 10.58 1.46 9.24
CA ARG A 185 10.35 0.90 10.59
C ARG A 185 9.22 -0.13 10.59
N ILE A 186 8.08 0.18 9.96
CA ILE A 186 6.95 -0.75 9.86
C ILE A 186 7.37 -1.99 9.06
N GLU A 187 8.05 -1.80 7.92
CA GLU A 187 8.55 -2.92 7.11
C GLU A 187 9.55 -3.79 7.91
N ALA A 188 10.44 -3.21 8.73
CA ALA A 188 11.35 -3.95 9.60
C ALA A 188 10.63 -4.72 10.73
N TRP A 189 9.56 -4.15 11.30
CA TRP A 189 8.72 -4.82 12.29
C TRP A 189 7.92 -5.98 11.68
N ASP A 190 7.25 -5.77 10.55
CA ASP A 190 6.52 -6.84 9.86
C ASP A 190 7.46 -7.97 9.41
N ALA A 191 8.67 -7.64 8.94
CA ALA A 191 9.68 -8.61 8.55
C ALA A 191 10.19 -9.44 9.75
N PHE A 192 10.45 -8.79 10.90
CA PHE A 192 10.76 -9.47 12.16
C PHE A 192 9.64 -10.44 12.59
N LEU A 193 8.38 -10.01 12.51
CA LEU A 193 7.23 -10.86 12.86
C LEU A 193 7.01 -12.05 11.90
N GLN A 194 7.53 -11.96 10.67
CA GLN A 194 7.55 -13.07 9.71
C GLN A 194 8.80 -13.97 9.86
N GLY A 195 9.78 -13.57 10.66
CA GLY A 195 11.10 -14.22 10.75
C GLY A 195 12.08 -13.81 9.64
N ASP A 196 11.61 -13.03 8.65
CA ASP A 196 12.34 -12.56 7.47
C ASP A 196 13.26 -11.37 7.77
N GLY A 197 14.11 -11.50 8.78
CA GLY A 197 15.00 -10.44 9.22
C GLY A 197 15.92 -10.81 10.39
N VAL A 198 15.63 -11.93 11.08
CA VAL A 198 16.47 -12.43 12.16
C VAL A 198 17.86 -12.74 11.63
N SER A 199 18.88 -12.04 12.13
CA SER A 199 20.26 -12.28 11.71
C SER A 199 20.67 -13.74 12.00
N LYS A 200 21.28 -14.38 11.00
CA LYS A 200 21.86 -15.73 11.10
C LYS A 200 23.19 -15.75 11.86
N ASP A 201 23.67 -14.60 12.31
CA ASP A 201 24.93 -14.46 13.02
C ASP A 201 24.78 -14.95 14.45
N GLY A 202 25.80 -15.67 14.91
CA GLY A 202 25.88 -16.12 16.28
C GLY A 202 26.21 -14.99 17.25
N TRP A 203 26.36 -15.37 18.50
CA TRP A 203 26.80 -14.53 19.61
C TRP A 203 28.05 -15.13 20.24
N CYS A 204 29.01 -14.28 20.59
CA CYS A 204 30.23 -14.70 21.26
C CYS A 204 30.00 -14.86 22.76
N VAL A 205 29.90 -16.10 23.23
CA VAL A 205 29.77 -16.45 24.65
C VAL A 205 31.13 -16.87 25.19
N ALA A 206 31.47 -16.45 26.41
CA ALA A 206 32.75 -16.79 27.04
C ALA A 206 32.90 -18.30 27.26
N LYS A 207 34.14 -18.83 27.16
CA LYS A 207 34.39 -20.29 27.13
C LYS A 207 34.01 -20.97 28.43
N ASP A 208 34.31 -20.33 29.55
CA ASP A 208 33.92 -20.71 30.91
C ASP A 208 32.39 -20.82 31.03
N ALA A 209 31.66 -19.78 30.63
CA ALA A 209 30.19 -19.78 30.62
C ALA A 209 29.60 -20.89 29.73
N TRP A 210 30.20 -21.14 28.56
CA TRP A 210 29.80 -22.25 27.69
C TRP A 210 30.07 -23.64 28.33
N THR A 211 31.23 -23.82 28.99
CA THR A 211 31.57 -25.11 29.64
C THR A 211 30.82 -25.35 30.96
N ALA A 212 30.33 -24.30 31.62
CA ALA A 212 29.53 -24.40 32.85
C ALA A 212 28.04 -24.67 32.56
N ALA A 213 27.58 -24.41 31.34
CA ALA A 213 26.20 -24.68 30.92
C ALA A 213 25.91 -26.18 30.78
N SER A 214 24.65 -26.57 30.97
CA SER A 214 24.26 -27.97 30.82
C SER A 214 24.37 -28.41 29.35
N SER A 215 25.03 -29.56 29.12
CA SER A 215 25.45 -30.04 27.79
C SER A 215 24.33 -30.67 26.95
N ALA A 216 23.07 -30.28 27.19
CA ALA A 216 21.90 -30.71 26.44
C ALA A 216 20.91 -29.55 26.34
N CYS A 217 20.28 -29.37 25.18
CA CYS A 217 19.14 -28.45 25.04
C CYS A 217 18.14 -28.67 26.18
N CYS A 218 17.83 -27.60 26.92
CA CYS A 218 17.00 -27.52 28.11
C CYS A 218 16.00 -28.69 28.30
N GLN A 219 16.45 -29.79 28.92
CA GLN A 219 15.69 -31.05 29.00
C GLN A 219 14.36 -30.88 29.77
N VAL A 220 14.33 -29.92 30.69
CA VAL A 220 13.11 -29.38 31.29
C VAL A 220 12.88 -28.00 30.67
N PRO A 221 11.73 -27.74 30.02
CA PRO A 221 11.39 -26.42 29.52
C PRO A 221 11.32 -25.40 30.67
N GLN A 222 12.18 -24.39 30.61
CA GLN A 222 12.18 -23.24 31.52
C GLN A 222 11.89 -21.96 30.71
N PRO A 223 11.13 -21.01 31.27
CA PRO A 223 10.68 -19.81 30.53
C PRO A 223 11.84 -18.85 30.22
N ASP A 224 12.83 -18.82 31.09
CA ASP A 224 14.03 -17.97 31.12
C ASP A 224 15.25 -18.58 30.41
N MET A 225 15.17 -19.83 29.94
CA MET A 225 16.28 -20.54 29.31
C MET A 225 15.91 -21.03 27.91
N ALA A 226 16.86 -20.94 26.97
CA ALA A 226 16.69 -21.40 25.59
C ALA A 226 17.88 -22.25 25.13
N CYS A 227 17.67 -23.11 24.13
CA CYS A 227 18.76 -23.89 23.55
C CYS A 227 19.61 -23.09 22.56
N PHE A 228 20.91 -23.08 22.80
CA PHE A 228 21.93 -22.58 21.89
C PHE A 228 22.81 -23.72 21.36
N VAL A 229 23.27 -23.60 20.12
CA VAL A 229 24.09 -24.59 19.41
C VAL A 229 25.38 -23.98 18.89
N ALA A 230 26.45 -24.76 19.01
CA ALA A 230 27.76 -24.51 18.41
C ALA A 230 28.37 -25.86 17.96
N GLN A 231 29.44 -26.33 18.61
CA GLN A 231 29.97 -27.70 18.43
C GLN A 231 29.12 -28.76 19.18
N ALA A 232 28.41 -28.32 20.23
CA ALA A 232 27.43 -29.07 20.99
C ALA A 232 26.20 -28.18 21.23
N SER A 233 25.18 -28.69 21.91
CA SER A 233 24.07 -27.88 22.42
C SER A 233 24.25 -27.54 23.90
N ALA A 234 23.80 -26.35 24.30
CA ALA A 234 23.78 -25.91 25.69
C ALA A 234 22.49 -25.15 26.01
N CYS A 235 22.02 -25.26 27.24
CA CYS A 235 20.92 -24.46 27.77
C CYS A 235 21.48 -23.18 28.42
N LEU A 236 21.10 -22.01 27.92
CA LEU A 236 21.61 -20.70 28.36
C LEU A 236 20.49 -19.68 28.50
N ASP A 237 20.68 -18.68 29.36
CA ASP A 237 19.83 -17.49 29.45
C ASP A 237 20.04 -16.59 28.21
N PRO A 238 19.02 -16.40 27.36
CA PRO A 238 19.15 -15.56 26.17
C PRO A 238 19.25 -14.06 26.51
N VAL A 239 18.76 -13.60 27.66
CA VAL A 239 18.85 -12.19 28.09
C VAL A 239 20.31 -11.85 28.44
N ALA A 240 20.99 -12.71 29.21
CA ALA A 240 22.41 -12.54 29.52
C ALA A 240 23.31 -12.51 28.26
N ILE A 241 22.99 -13.33 27.25
CA ILE A 241 23.69 -13.33 25.96
C ILE A 241 23.37 -12.05 25.19
N PHE A 242 22.10 -11.77 24.92
CA PHE A 242 21.70 -10.69 23.99
C PHE A 242 22.00 -9.27 24.52
N SER A 243 22.21 -9.12 25.83
CA SER A 243 22.61 -7.85 26.46
C SER A 243 24.11 -7.59 26.42
N ASN A 244 24.96 -8.62 26.53
CA ASN A 244 26.40 -8.46 26.78
C ASN A 244 27.32 -9.06 25.71
N ALA A 245 26.85 -10.04 24.93
CA ALA A 245 27.66 -10.69 23.90
C ALA A 245 27.75 -9.84 22.62
N THR A 246 28.75 -10.12 21.80
CA THR A 246 28.91 -9.51 20.46
C THR A 246 28.52 -10.49 19.36
N ARG A 247 28.07 -10.00 18.21
CA ARG A 247 27.76 -10.84 17.04
C ARG A 247 29.02 -11.54 16.49
N CYS A 248 28.85 -12.74 15.92
CA CYS A 248 29.94 -13.50 15.30
C CYS A 248 29.45 -14.37 14.13
N GLU A 249 30.18 -14.37 13.03
CA GLU A 249 29.84 -15.20 11.86
C GLU A 249 30.44 -16.62 11.95
N GLY A 250 31.53 -16.80 12.71
CA GLY A 250 32.15 -18.13 12.90
C GLY A 250 33.35 -18.18 13.85
N GLY A 251 33.96 -17.04 14.18
CA GLY A 251 35.07 -16.96 15.14
C GLY A 251 34.92 -15.77 16.08
N CYS A 252 35.38 -15.93 17.32
CA CYS A 252 35.50 -14.88 18.33
C CYS A 252 36.46 -15.33 19.46
N SER A 253 36.65 -14.53 20.50
CA SER A 253 37.48 -14.89 21.66
C SER A 253 36.93 -16.08 22.47
N GLY A 254 35.61 -16.24 22.47
CA GLY A 254 34.85 -17.27 23.17
C GLY A 254 34.45 -18.46 22.29
N VAL A 255 33.17 -18.85 22.39
CA VAL A 255 32.46 -19.79 21.52
C VAL A 255 31.38 -19.01 20.78
N CYS A 256 31.32 -19.16 19.45
CA CYS A 256 30.27 -18.54 18.65
C CYS A 256 29.02 -19.43 18.63
N VAL A 257 27.98 -19.03 19.37
CA VAL A 257 26.74 -19.81 19.57
C VAL A 257 25.57 -19.22 18.79
N ARG A 258 24.64 -20.04 18.33
CA ARG A 258 23.39 -19.61 17.67
C ARG A 258 22.18 -20.20 18.38
N PRO A 259 21.01 -19.56 18.40
CA PRO A 259 19.78 -20.23 18.81
C PRO A 259 19.60 -21.53 18.00
N ALA A 260 19.08 -22.58 18.64
CA ALA A 260 18.73 -23.81 17.92
C ALA A 260 17.64 -23.53 16.88
N ALA A 261 17.57 -24.31 15.79
CA ALA A 261 16.62 -24.06 14.69
C ALA A 261 15.12 -24.13 15.07
N HIS A 262 14.80 -24.66 16.26
CA HIS A 262 13.45 -24.69 16.84
C HIS A 262 13.21 -23.58 17.87
N GLU A 263 14.25 -22.83 18.28
CA GLU A 263 14.16 -21.73 19.21
C GLU A 263 14.02 -20.42 18.43
N LEU A 264 12.77 -20.06 18.14
CA LEU A 264 12.42 -18.76 17.58
C LEU A 264 12.60 -17.69 18.65
N LEU A 265 13.79 -17.09 18.68
CA LEU A 265 14.16 -16.00 19.59
C LEU A 265 14.35 -14.70 18.79
N GLY A 266 13.75 -13.63 19.28
CA GLY A 266 13.89 -12.28 18.73
C GLY A 266 14.12 -11.28 19.87
N ARG A 267 14.84 -10.19 19.61
CA ARG A 267 15.10 -9.17 20.63
C ARG A 267 14.53 -7.81 20.23
N VAL A 268 13.94 -7.11 21.17
CA VAL A 268 13.30 -5.81 20.96
C VAL A 268 13.75 -4.85 22.06
N ALA A 269 14.23 -3.67 21.68
CA ALA A 269 14.52 -2.62 22.65
C ALA A 269 13.26 -1.78 22.87
N VAL A 270 12.78 -1.73 24.11
CA VAL A 270 11.54 -1.04 24.50
C VAL A 270 11.87 0.11 25.43
N LYS A 271 11.51 1.33 25.04
CA LYS A 271 11.72 2.54 25.83
C LYS A 271 10.47 2.90 26.62
N GLN A 272 10.60 2.89 27.95
CA GLN A 272 9.59 3.34 28.90
C GLN A 272 10.16 4.54 29.68
N GLY A 273 9.73 5.76 29.33
CA GLY A 273 10.28 6.98 29.91
C GLY A 273 11.76 7.20 29.55
N PRO A 274 12.68 7.37 30.53
CA PRO A 274 14.10 7.57 30.26
C PRO A 274 14.86 6.28 29.93
N ALA A 275 14.43 5.14 30.48
CA ALA A 275 15.13 3.86 30.35
C ALA A 275 14.74 3.13 29.04
N SER A 276 15.70 2.41 28.47
CA SER A 276 15.49 1.47 27.38
C SER A 276 15.82 0.07 27.90
N GLU A 277 14.86 -0.84 27.81
CA GLU A 277 14.96 -2.21 28.31
C GLU A 277 15.04 -3.18 27.13
N LEU A 278 15.78 -4.27 27.30
CA LEU A 278 15.89 -5.35 26.32
C LEU A 278 14.83 -6.40 26.63
N VAL A 279 13.86 -6.56 25.72
CA VAL A 279 12.84 -7.60 25.80
C VAL A 279 13.21 -8.72 24.83
N VAL A 280 13.32 -9.94 25.35
CA VAL A 280 13.54 -11.14 24.53
C VAL A 280 12.21 -11.84 24.34
N LEU A 281 11.85 -12.09 23.08
CA LEU A 281 10.60 -12.70 22.66
C LEU A 281 10.90 -14.14 22.20
N ARG A 282 10.07 -15.09 22.61
CA ARG A 282 10.20 -16.52 22.27
C ARG A 282 8.90 -17.06 21.69
N GLY A 283 9.01 -17.81 20.60
CA GLY A 283 7.89 -18.47 19.93
C GLY A 283 7.62 -17.93 18.53
N PRO A 284 6.56 -18.42 17.85
CA PRO A 284 6.19 -17.92 16.54
C PRO A 284 5.62 -16.49 16.66
N PHE A 285 6.15 -15.56 15.87
CA PHE A 285 5.85 -14.13 15.97
C PHE A 285 4.60 -13.71 15.16
N ASP A 286 4.04 -14.60 14.34
CA ASP A 286 2.82 -14.38 13.54
C ASP A 286 1.60 -14.02 14.41
N ALA A 287 1.43 -14.70 15.54
CA ALA A 287 0.38 -14.42 16.51
C ALA A 287 0.53 -13.01 17.13
N MET A 288 1.77 -12.54 17.27
CA MET A 288 2.06 -11.23 17.86
C MET A 288 1.62 -10.07 16.96
N GLN A 289 1.57 -10.26 15.63
CA GLN A 289 1.07 -9.25 14.68
C GLN A 289 -0.39 -8.86 14.96
N ARG A 290 -1.19 -9.75 15.56
CA ARG A 290 -2.58 -9.48 15.95
C ARG A 290 -2.68 -8.87 17.35
N SER A 291 -1.79 -9.28 18.25
CA SER A 291 -1.79 -8.84 19.65
C SER A 291 -1.13 -7.48 19.87
N ILE A 292 -0.12 -7.10 19.09
CA ILE A 292 0.60 -5.83 19.26
C ILE A 292 0.41 -4.97 18.01
N GLN A 293 -0.23 -3.81 18.19
CA GLN A 293 -0.34 -2.79 17.15
C GLN A 293 0.61 -1.64 17.45
N VAL A 294 1.38 -1.23 16.45
CA VAL A 294 2.40 -0.18 16.55
C VAL A 294 2.14 0.97 15.58
N SER A 295 2.65 2.14 15.90
CA SER A 295 2.60 3.33 15.04
C SER A 295 3.92 4.10 15.09
N PRO A 296 4.47 4.56 13.95
CA PRO A 296 5.64 5.44 13.94
C PRO A 296 5.30 6.88 14.36
N SER A 297 4.02 7.16 14.60
CA SER A 297 3.47 8.49 14.89
C SER A 297 3.02 8.59 16.35
N ARG A 298 3.15 9.79 16.93
CA ARG A 298 2.62 10.17 18.24
C ARG A 298 2.09 11.60 18.23
N LEU A 299 1.15 11.94 19.11
CA LEU A 299 0.73 13.34 19.27
C LEU A 299 1.86 14.28 19.74
N PRO A 300 1.80 15.60 19.43
CA PRO A 300 2.56 16.63 20.13
C PRO A 300 2.24 16.64 21.63
N VAL A 301 3.26 16.86 22.47
CA VAL A 301 3.14 16.85 23.95
C VAL A 301 2.04 17.80 24.46
N LEU A 302 1.91 19.00 23.88
CA LEU A 302 0.84 19.95 24.23
C LEU A 302 -0.56 19.35 24.01
N LEU A 303 -0.76 18.64 22.88
CA LEU A 303 -2.04 18.04 22.55
C LEU A 303 -2.34 16.80 23.42
N MET A 304 -1.30 16.02 23.77
CA MET A 304 -1.42 14.94 24.78
C MET A 304 -1.89 15.48 26.14
N MET A 305 -1.34 16.60 26.60
CA MET A 305 -1.73 17.21 27.88
C MET A 305 -3.18 17.73 27.85
N VAL A 306 -3.64 18.29 26.73
CA VAL A 306 -5.02 18.80 26.58
C VAL A 306 -6.04 17.65 26.43
N LEU A 307 -5.70 16.61 25.67
CA LEU A 307 -6.60 15.48 25.38
C LEU A 307 -6.59 14.37 26.45
N GLY A 308 -5.60 14.38 27.34
CA GLY A 308 -5.39 13.33 28.34
C GLY A 308 -5.10 11.95 27.73
N THR A 309 -5.19 10.91 28.56
CA THR A 309 -4.92 9.52 28.15
C THR A 309 -5.93 9.01 27.11
N VAL A 310 -7.22 9.25 27.34
CA VAL A 310 -8.32 8.81 26.46
C VAL A 310 -8.17 9.40 25.05
N GLY A 311 -7.97 10.72 24.94
CA GLY A 311 -7.81 11.35 23.63
C GLY A 311 -6.44 11.08 22.98
N THR A 312 -5.41 10.75 23.76
CA THR A 312 -4.14 10.23 23.22
C THR A 312 -4.34 8.85 22.56
N ASN A 313 -4.97 7.89 23.27
CA ASN A 313 -5.33 6.59 22.70
C ASN A 313 -6.18 6.72 21.42
N ALA A 314 -7.19 7.59 21.46
CA ALA A 314 -8.02 7.86 20.29
C ALA A 314 -7.22 8.44 19.12
N ALA A 315 -6.26 9.33 19.36
CA ALA A 315 -5.44 9.94 18.32
C ALA A 315 -4.36 9.01 17.75
N ASP A 316 -3.82 8.09 18.54
CA ASP A 316 -2.90 7.06 18.07
C ASP A 316 -3.63 6.03 17.20
N THR A 317 -4.85 5.65 17.61
CA THR A 317 -5.78 4.83 16.82
C THR A 317 -6.17 5.54 15.51
N MET A 318 -6.41 6.85 15.58
CA MET A 318 -6.72 7.69 14.41
C MET A 318 -5.53 7.79 13.45
N ALA A 319 -4.29 7.90 13.94
CA ALA A 319 -3.10 7.87 13.08
C ALA A 319 -3.01 6.56 12.28
N LEU A 320 -3.22 5.43 12.94
CA LEU A 320 -3.22 4.11 12.30
C LEU A 320 -4.36 3.99 11.26
N PHE A 321 -5.58 4.42 11.62
CA PHE A 321 -6.72 4.46 10.71
C PHE A 321 -6.48 5.36 9.49
N ILE A 322 -5.91 6.56 9.67
CA ILE A 322 -5.58 7.48 8.58
C ILE A 322 -4.54 6.86 7.64
N HIS A 323 -3.53 6.16 8.16
CA HIS A 323 -2.55 5.48 7.32
C HIS A 323 -3.18 4.37 6.47
N TYR A 324 -4.03 3.53 7.06
CA TYR A 324 -4.80 2.53 6.30
C TYR A 324 -5.73 3.19 5.26
N LEU A 325 -6.41 4.29 5.63
CA LEU A 325 -7.28 5.03 4.73
C LEU A 325 -6.50 5.64 3.55
N GLU A 326 -5.30 6.18 3.79
CA GLU A 326 -4.40 6.68 2.73
C GLU A 326 -4.05 5.57 1.73
N ILE A 327 -3.67 4.38 2.23
CA ILE A 327 -3.34 3.22 1.38
C ILE A 327 -4.56 2.82 0.52
N ILE A 328 -5.75 2.71 1.12
CA ILE A 328 -6.97 2.35 0.40
C ILE A 328 -7.34 3.42 -0.64
N VAL A 329 -7.27 4.72 -0.29
CA VAL A 329 -7.53 5.83 -1.23
C VAL A 329 -6.55 5.80 -2.40
N VAL A 330 -5.25 5.60 -2.13
CA VAL A 330 -4.23 5.49 -3.17
C VAL A 330 -4.51 4.29 -4.09
N MET A 331 -4.71 3.10 -3.53
CA MET A 331 -5.00 1.88 -4.27
C MET A 331 -6.24 2.03 -5.16
N VAL A 332 -7.36 2.50 -4.60
CA VAL A 332 -8.64 2.64 -5.30
C VAL A 332 -8.57 3.68 -6.42
N ASN A 333 -7.97 4.85 -6.19
CA ASN A 333 -7.90 5.88 -7.24
C ASN A 333 -6.90 5.52 -8.35
N VAL A 334 -5.82 4.81 -8.04
CA VAL A 334 -4.94 4.22 -9.06
C VAL A 334 -5.70 3.18 -9.87
N ALA A 335 -6.39 2.25 -9.21
CA ALA A 335 -7.17 1.20 -9.89
C ALA A 335 -8.27 1.80 -10.78
N LEU A 336 -9.06 2.77 -10.30
CA LEU A 336 -10.08 3.46 -11.08
C LEU A 336 -9.49 4.21 -12.27
N ALA A 337 -8.35 4.90 -12.11
CA ALA A 337 -7.69 5.62 -13.19
C ALA A 337 -7.20 4.69 -14.30
N PHE A 338 -6.54 3.58 -13.94
CA PHE A 338 -6.05 2.60 -14.92
C PHE A 338 -7.19 1.79 -15.56
N PHE A 339 -8.18 1.36 -14.77
CA PHE A 339 -9.30 0.57 -15.28
C PHE A 339 -10.16 1.38 -16.25
N ASN A 340 -10.54 2.62 -15.90
CA ASN A 340 -11.31 3.46 -16.81
C ASN A 340 -10.53 3.86 -18.07
N MET A 341 -9.19 3.92 -18.04
CA MET A 341 -8.37 4.14 -19.25
C MET A 341 -8.21 2.91 -20.16
N LEU A 342 -8.79 1.75 -19.82
CA LEU A 342 -8.78 0.60 -20.72
C LEU A 342 -9.64 0.87 -21.97
N PRO A 343 -9.22 0.40 -23.16
CA PRO A 343 -9.98 0.58 -24.40
C PRO A 343 -11.14 -0.42 -24.50
N LEU A 344 -12.06 -0.38 -23.53
CA LEU A 344 -13.25 -1.23 -23.44
C LEU A 344 -14.52 -0.44 -23.75
N PRO A 345 -15.59 -1.09 -24.24
CA PRO A 345 -16.91 -0.47 -24.32
C PRO A 345 -17.35 0.05 -22.94
N SER A 346 -18.06 1.19 -22.94
CA SER A 346 -18.61 1.83 -21.74
C SER A 346 -17.60 2.39 -20.72
N LEU A 347 -16.28 2.35 -21.00
CA LEU A 347 -15.25 3.01 -20.19
C LEU A 347 -14.65 4.22 -20.92
N ASP A 348 -14.11 5.18 -20.16
CA ASP A 348 -13.48 6.39 -20.68
C ASP A 348 -12.45 6.11 -21.78
N GLY A 349 -11.58 5.13 -21.58
CA GLY A 349 -10.50 4.76 -22.49
C GLY A 349 -11.00 4.27 -23.84
N GLY A 350 -12.17 3.62 -23.88
CA GLY A 350 -12.84 3.24 -25.13
C GLY A 350 -13.33 4.46 -25.90
N ALA A 351 -14.03 5.37 -25.23
CA ALA A 351 -14.48 6.63 -25.83
C ALA A 351 -13.31 7.55 -26.22
N TYR A 352 -12.26 7.62 -25.41
CA TYR A 352 -11.05 8.40 -25.65
C TYR A 352 -10.27 7.87 -26.84
N LEU A 353 -9.99 6.55 -26.90
CA LEU A 353 -9.30 5.93 -28.02
C LEU A 353 -10.07 6.15 -29.33
N ARG A 354 -11.40 6.01 -29.29
CA ARG A 354 -12.25 6.28 -30.44
C ARG A 354 -12.11 7.72 -30.93
N LEU A 355 -12.28 8.70 -30.04
CA LEU A 355 -12.18 10.12 -30.39
C LEU A 355 -10.77 10.48 -30.89
N ALA A 356 -9.71 9.90 -30.31
CA ALA A 356 -8.34 10.09 -30.75
C ALA A 356 -8.07 9.48 -32.14
N LEU A 357 -8.64 8.31 -32.45
CA LEU A 357 -8.54 7.70 -33.78
C LEU A 357 -9.31 8.53 -34.83
N VAL A 358 -10.49 9.06 -34.49
CA VAL A 358 -11.22 9.97 -35.39
C VAL A 358 -10.43 11.27 -35.60
N GLU A 359 -9.94 11.95 -34.54
CA GLU A 359 -9.10 13.15 -34.67
C GLU A 359 -7.84 12.91 -35.54
N TYR A 360 -7.26 11.70 -35.49
CA TYR A 360 -6.07 11.36 -36.27
C TYR A 360 -6.38 11.07 -37.75
N TYR A 361 -7.38 10.23 -38.04
CA TYR A 361 -7.68 9.75 -39.40
C TYR A 361 -8.69 10.61 -40.16
N ALA A 362 -9.50 11.41 -39.46
CA ALA A 362 -10.66 12.11 -40.01
C ALA A 362 -10.43 13.64 -40.04
N GLN A 363 -9.29 14.08 -40.58
CA GLN A 363 -8.90 15.49 -40.62
C GLN A 363 -9.78 16.33 -41.56
N ASP A 364 -10.38 15.68 -42.57
CA ASP A 364 -11.21 16.34 -43.59
C ASP A 364 -12.68 16.51 -43.21
N VAL A 365 -13.13 15.93 -42.08
CA VAL A 365 -14.52 16.08 -41.58
C VAL A 365 -14.59 17.07 -40.42
N PRO A 366 -15.71 17.82 -40.28
CA PRO A 366 -15.86 18.84 -39.24
C PRO A 366 -15.50 18.35 -37.85
N ASP A 367 -14.89 19.21 -37.02
CA ASP A 367 -14.49 18.89 -35.64
C ASP A 367 -15.67 18.50 -34.72
N THR A 368 -16.91 18.67 -35.17
CA THR A 368 -18.14 18.27 -34.46
C THR A 368 -18.68 16.89 -34.88
N TYR A 369 -18.08 16.25 -35.88
CA TYR A 369 -18.41 14.90 -36.34
C TYR A 369 -17.77 13.83 -35.44
N MET A 370 -18.55 12.80 -35.07
CA MET A 370 -18.08 11.54 -34.48
C MET A 370 -18.69 10.34 -35.22
N LEU A 371 -18.36 9.11 -34.81
CA LEU A 371 -18.61 7.82 -35.48
C LEU A 371 -19.97 7.72 -36.26
N ASP A 372 -21.10 7.39 -35.63
CA ASP A 372 -21.23 6.83 -34.28
C ASP A 372 -21.03 5.28 -34.27
N ALA A 373 -21.67 4.54 -33.36
CA ALA A 373 -21.34 3.13 -33.02
C ALA A 373 -22.26 2.17 -33.78
N ASP A 374 -23.50 2.60 -33.97
CA ASP A 374 -24.55 1.91 -34.68
C ASP A 374 -24.74 2.44 -36.12
N ASP A 375 -24.05 3.53 -36.50
CA ASP A 375 -24.11 4.17 -37.83
C ASP A 375 -23.33 3.41 -38.93
N VAL A 376 -23.58 2.11 -39.05
CA VAL A 376 -23.08 1.31 -40.19
C VAL A 376 -23.86 1.60 -41.48
N GLU A 377 -25.06 2.20 -41.39
CA GLU A 377 -25.95 2.45 -42.54
C GLU A 377 -26.46 3.92 -42.64
N GLY A 378 -25.90 4.86 -41.86
CA GLY A 378 -26.47 6.19 -41.57
C GLY A 378 -25.94 7.42 -42.34
N GLY A 379 -26.05 7.47 -43.67
CA GLY A 379 -26.19 8.74 -44.41
C GLY A 379 -24.95 9.62 -44.73
N ALA A 380 -24.66 9.72 -46.03
CA ALA A 380 -24.16 10.92 -46.73
C ALA A 380 -22.71 11.44 -46.53
N VAL A 381 -21.82 10.75 -45.81
CA VAL A 381 -20.37 11.06 -45.85
C VAL A 381 -19.57 9.80 -46.20
N ASP A 382 -18.91 9.81 -47.35
CA ASP A 382 -17.91 8.78 -47.71
C ASP A 382 -16.73 8.87 -46.73
N THR A 383 -16.69 7.95 -45.76
CA THR A 383 -15.68 7.88 -44.70
C THR A 383 -14.78 6.65 -44.90
N PRO A 384 -13.84 6.66 -45.88
CA PRO A 384 -13.00 5.50 -46.19
C PRO A 384 -12.12 5.04 -45.01
N TRP A 385 -11.90 5.92 -44.04
CA TRP A 385 -11.19 5.67 -42.79
C TRP A 385 -12.06 5.05 -41.68
N ALA A 386 -13.40 5.15 -41.73
CA ALA A 386 -14.28 4.62 -40.68
C ALA A 386 -14.12 3.09 -40.49
N PRO A 387 -14.08 2.25 -41.54
CA PRO A 387 -13.81 0.82 -41.40
C PRO A 387 -12.43 0.49 -40.84
N LEU A 388 -11.46 1.42 -40.92
CA LEU A 388 -10.16 1.25 -40.26
C LEU A 388 -10.27 1.54 -38.76
N VAL A 389 -10.94 2.64 -38.38
CA VAL A 389 -11.18 3.01 -36.97
C VAL A 389 -11.95 1.92 -36.23
N HIS A 390 -13.04 1.40 -36.81
CA HIS A 390 -13.78 0.27 -36.22
C HIS A 390 -12.91 -0.98 -36.04
N ARG A 391 -12.07 -1.34 -37.03
CA ARG A 391 -11.16 -2.50 -36.92
C ARG A 391 -10.10 -2.31 -35.83
N VAL A 392 -9.49 -1.14 -35.73
CA VAL A 392 -8.50 -0.84 -34.68
C VAL A 392 -9.14 -0.87 -33.29
N LEU A 393 -10.32 -0.28 -33.13
CA LEU A 393 -11.08 -0.32 -31.87
C LEU A 393 -11.45 -1.75 -31.48
N ALA A 394 -12.01 -2.54 -32.40
CA ALA A 394 -12.39 -3.93 -32.14
C ALA A 394 -11.17 -4.77 -31.74
N VAL A 395 -10.04 -4.65 -32.44
CA VAL A 395 -8.79 -5.35 -32.08
C VAL A 395 -8.32 -4.95 -30.68
N ALA A 396 -8.32 -3.66 -30.34
CA ALA A 396 -7.95 -3.20 -29.00
C ALA A 396 -8.90 -3.77 -27.93
N GLN A 397 -10.21 -3.67 -28.13
CA GLN A 397 -11.25 -4.18 -27.22
C GLN A 397 -11.12 -5.68 -26.99
N TYR A 398 -11.13 -6.51 -28.05
CA TYR A 398 -11.04 -7.96 -27.92
C TYR A 398 -9.71 -8.42 -27.33
N THR A 399 -8.60 -7.75 -27.66
CA THR A 399 -7.30 -8.05 -27.05
C THR A 399 -7.30 -7.74 -25.55
N THR A 400 -7.83 -6.58 -25.14
CA THR A 400 -7.93 -6.20 -23.72
C THR A 400 -8.84 -7.16 -22.95
N ILE A 401 -10.01 -7.52 -23.50
CA ILE A 401 -10.92 -8.50 -22.88
C ILE A 401 -10.21 -9.86 -22.72
N GLY A 402 -9.55 -10.36 -23.77
CA GLY A 402 -8.82 -11.63 -23.71
C GLY A 402 -7.71 -11.63 -22.67
N LEU A 403 -6.91 -10.57 -22.62
CA LEU A 403 -5.86 -10.40 -21.61
C LEU A 403 -6.43 -10.31 -20.18
N MET A 404 -7.55 -9.60 -19.98
CA MET A 404 -8.20 -9.54 -18.67
C MET A 404 -8.75 -10.88 -18.21
N VAL A 405 -9.39 -11.66 -19.09
CA VAL A 405 -9.90 -13.00 -18.75
C VAL A 405 -8.74 -13.93 -18.35
N VAL A 406 -7.62 -13.91 -19.09
CA VAL A 406 -6.42 -14.70 -18.77
C VAL A 406 -5.80 -14.23 -17.45
N ALA A 407 -5.62 -12.92 -17.25
CA ALA A 407 -4.97 -12.37 -16.07
C ALA A 407 -5.80 -12.57 -14.78
N LEU A 408 -7.09 -12.22 -14.81
CA LEU A 408 -7.99 -12.37 -13.65
C LEU A 408 -8.33 -13.83 -13.40
N GLY A 409 -8.64 -14.61 -14.43
CA GLY A 409 -8.94 -16.04 -14.31
C GLY A 409 -7.73 -16.83 -13.80
N GLY A 410 -6.56 -16.61 -14.39
CA GLY A 410 -5.31 -17.24 -13.95
C GLY A 410 -4.92 -16.85 -12.52
N SER A 411 -4.97 -15.56 -12.18
CA SER A 411 -4.60 -15.11 -10.82
C SER A 411 -5.60 -15.56 -9.75
N THR A 412 -6.91 -15.58 -10.06
CA THR A 412 -7.93 -16.14 -9.16
C THR A 412 -7.73 -17.64 -8.95
N TRP A 413 -7.45 -18.39 -10.01
CA TRP A 413 -7.19 -19.84 -9.91
C TRP A 413 -5.92 -20.15 -9.09
N LEU A 414 -4.85 -19.38 -9.25
CA LEU A 414 -3.65 -19.49 -8.43
C LEU A 414 -3.94 -19.18 -6.96
N THR A 415 -4.68 -18.09 -6.70
CA THR A 415 -5.01 -17.60 -5.34
C THR A 415 -5.94 -18.54 -4.58
N LEU A 416 -6.79 -19.31 -5.27
CA LEU A 416 -7.65 -20.34 -4.67
C LEU A 416 -6.95 -21.70 -4.49
N ARG A 417 -5.69 -21.83 -4.94
CA ARG A 417 -4.92 -23.08 -4.90
C ARG A 417 -3.69 -23.00 -3.99
N SER A 418 -3.19 -21.80 -3.71
CA SER A 418 -2.26 -21.47 -2.63
C SER A 418 -2.95 -21.51 -1.27
#